data_AF-A0A3A4XKR6-F1
#
_entry.id   AF-A0A3A4XKR6-F1
#
_cell.length_a   1.000
_cell.length_b   1.000
_cell.length_c   1.000
_cell.angle_alpha   90.00
_cell.angle_beta   90.00
_cell.angle_gamma   90.00
#
_symmetry.space_group_name_H-M   'P 1'
#
loop_
_entity.id
_entity.type
_entity.pdbx_description
1 polymer ?
#
loop_
_entity_poly.entity_id
_entity_poly.type
_entity_poly.pdbx_seq_one_letter_code
_entity_poly.pdbx_strand_id
1 'polypeptide(L)'
;MSSYLSSSHFRNQLNILYGDYYEPFKMLVESTWPGLQIIELQGGAWNDDYVNLIVRDGDFAAEVAWMGHGLQMWLQTMWFLTRTSGHETIVLDEPDVYMHPDLQRKLLRFIRGKYPQCIIATHSTEILSETLPNNVLIVDRHKNESSFATTLPSVQKLAENIGSAQNLHLTRLWRSKRLLLVEGKDIKLLKRFQDLVFPNSVNPLDILPNMPIGGWSGWPYAVGSAMLLTNSVGEDIITYCILDSDYYTEAMKINRIDEAKEKGIQLHIWNRKEIENYLIVPSAILRIINNRIPPNHQMVKQIDIINLIDGITASQKDKTIDSISQEVYNQDRKHGIAFANDMARREVEAKWQTREGRISIVSGKTLISKLSAWSQEHCSVSFGVMTIAAEIKLNELDKEVVNVLTHIEECRVFNY
;
A
#
# COMPACT_ATOMS: atom_id res chain seq x y z
N MET A 1 -7.77 -27.53 -22.44
CA MET A 1 -6.61 -27.26 -23.32
C MET A 1 -5.60 -28.38 -23.16
N SER A 2 -4.96 -28.85 -24.23
CA SER A 2 -4.08 -30.04 -24.17
C SER A 2 -2.73 -29.73 -23.49
N SER A 3 -2.57 -30.12 -22.23
CA SER A 3 -1.34 -29.97 -21.43
C SER A 3 -0.12 -30.72 -22.01
N TYR A 4 -0.33 -31.59 -22.99
CA TYR A 4 0.73 -32.44 -23.56
C TYR A 4 1.77 -31.66 -24.38
N LEU A 5 1.37 -30.54 -25.00
CA LEU A 5 2.29 -29.74 -25.82
C LEU A 5 3.15 -28.80 -24.97
N SER A 6 2.63 -28.23 -23.88
CA SER A 6 3.36 -27.26 -23.06
C SER A 6 4.59 -27.89 -22.38
N SER A 7 4.43 -29.10 -21.84
CA SER A 7 5.52 -29.88 -21.25
C SER A 7 6.60 -30.25 -22.28
N SER A 8 6.19 -30.66 -23.49
CA SER A 8 7.09 -30.94 -24.61
C SER A 8 7.86 -29.70 -25.06
N HIS A 9 7.18 -28.55 -25.16
CA HIS A 9 7.81 -27.28 -25.51
C HIS A 9 8.80 -26.83 -24.45
N PHE A 10 8.44 -26.94 -23.17
CA PHE A 10 9.33 -26.62 -22.06
C PHE A 10 10.62 -27.45 -22.11
N ARG A 11 10.50 -28.78 -22.24
CA ARG A 11 11.64 -29.70 -22.36
C ARG A 11 12.55 -29.36 -23.54
N ASN A 12 11.98 -29.15 -24.72
CA ASN A 12 12.74 -28.83 -25.93
C ASN A 12 13.44 -27.47 -25.81
N GLN A 13 12.75 -26.45 -25.30
CA GLN A 13 13.33 -25.13 -25.11
C GLN A 13 14.46 -25.14 -24.09
N LEU A 14 14.31 -25.89 -23.00
CA LEU A 14 15.32 -25.96 -21.95
C LEU A 14 16.62 -26.61 -22.46
N ASN A 15 16.51 -27.58 -23.38
CA ASN A 15 17.66 -28.14 -24.10
C ASN A 15 18.28 -27.14 -25.11
N ILE A 16 17.46 -26.50 -25.96
CA ILE A 16 17.94 -25.60 -27.02
C ILE A 16 18.56 -24.32 -26.44
N LEU A 17 17.97 -23.77 -25.38
CA LEU A 17 18.32 -22.48 -24.80
C LEU A 17 19.10 -22.61 -23.48
N TYR A 18 19.68 -23.79 -23.24
CA TYR A 18 20.36 -24.12 -21.99
C TYR A 18 21.42 -23.07 -21.64
N GLY A 19 22.32 -22.75 -22.58
CA GLY A 19 23.47 -21.87 -22.33
C GLY A 19 23.09 -20.44 -21.90
N ASP A 20 21.94 -19.94 -22.35
CA ASP A 20 21.56 -18.55 -22.13
C ASP A 20 20.66 -18.36 -20.90
N TYR A 21 19.80 -19.34 -20.60
CA TYR A 21 18.71 -19.15 -19.62
C TYR A 21 18.68 -20.18 -18.49
N TYR A 22 19.48 -21.25 -18.53
CA TYR A 22 19.42 -22.30 -17.49
C TYR A 22 19.79 -21.78 -16.10
N GLU A 23 20.88 -21.02 -15.97
CA GLU A 23 21.34 -20.52 -14.67
C GLU A 23 20.38 -19.48 -14.07
N PRO A 24 19.89 -18.47 -14.83
CA PRO A 24 18.84 -17.57 -14.36
C PRO A 24 17.55 -18.31 -13.96
N PHE A 25 17.16 -19.34 -14.74
CA PHE A 25 15.99 -20.16 -14.44
C PHE A 25 16.15 -20.93 -13.14
N LYS A 26 17.30 -21.57 -12.94
CA LYS A 26 17.64 -22.27 -11.69
C LYS A 26 17.57 -21.36 -10.48
N MET A 27 18.25 -20.21 -10.53
CA MET A 27 18.20 -19.24 -9.44
C MET A 27 16.76 -18.78 -9.14
N LEU A 28 15.95 -18.56 -10.18
CA LEU A 28 14.56 -18.13 -10.02
C LEU A 28 13.71 -19.21 -9.33
N VAL A 29 13.82 -20.45 -9.79
CA VAL A 29 13.04 -21.58 -9.26
C VAL A 29 13.39 -21.82 -7.79
N GLU A 30 14.68 -21.88 -7.46
CA GLU A 30 15.16 -22.18 -6.11
C GLU A 30 14.86 -21.05 -5.12
N SER A 31 14.85 -19.78 -5.57
CA SER A 31 14.49 -18.64 -4.71
C SER A 31 12.99 -18.52 -4.45
N THR A 32 12.15 -19.10 -5.29
CA THR A 32 10.69 -18.94 -5.21
C THR A 32 9.96 -20.16 -4.63
N TRP A 33 10.60 -21.33 -4.60
CA TRP A 33 10.08 -22.55 -3.99
C TRP A 33 11.02 -23.10 -2.91
N PRO A 34 10.68 -22.93 -1.61
CA PRO A 34 11.49 -23.45 -0.51
C PRO A 34 11.64 -24.97 -0.59
N GLY A 35 12.88 -25.46 -0.54
CA GLY A 35 13.19 -26.89 -0.58
C GLY A 35 13.32 -27.48 -1.99
N LEU A 36 13.00 -26.71 -3.04
CA LEU A 36 13.21 -27.12 -4.42
C LEU A 36 14.64 -26.82 -4.86
N GLN A 37 15.27 -27.78 -5.51
CA GLN A 37 16.57 -27.62 -6.14
C GLN A 37 16.57 -28.23 -7.54
N ILE A 38 17.17 -27.52 -8.49
CA ILE A 38 17.46 -28.08 -9.81
C ILE A 38 18.82 -28.74 -9.73
N ILE A 39 18.83 -30.08 -9.74
CA ILE A 39 20.06 -30.87 -9.59
C ILE A 39 20.85 -30.79 -10.89
N GLU A 40 20.26 -31.30 -11.97
CA GLU A 40 20.93 -31.36 -13.26
C GLU A 40 19.91 -31.56 -14.40
N LEU A 41 20.30 -31.15 -15.60
CA LEU A 41 19.66 -31.56 -16.84
C LEU A 41 20.48 -32.69 -17.45
N GLN A 42 19.92 -33.89 -17.47
CA GLN A 42 20.55 -35.06 -18.08
C GLN A 42 20.11 -35.20 -19.54
N GLY A 43 21.07 -35.40 -20.43
CA GLY A 43 20.80 -35.52 -21.86
C GLY A 43 20.50 -34.17 -22.51
N GLY A 44 21.01 -34.00 -23.74
CA GLY A 44 20.78 -32.81 -24.54
C GLY A 44 22.01 -31.95 -24.82
N ALA A 45 22.50 -32.10 -26.06
CA ALA A 45 23.04 -31.12 -27.00
C ALA A 45 23.80 -31.96 -28.05
N TRP A 46 23.06 -32.56 -29.00
CA TRP A 46 23.59 -33.31 -30.16
C TRP A 46 24.05 -34.78 -29.97
N ASN A 47 23.45 -35.61 -29.09
CA ASN A 47 23.54 -37.08 -29.25
C ASN A 47 22.64 -37.99 -28.39
N ASP A 48 21.80 -37.49 -27.47
CA ASP A 48 20.93 -38.36 -26.64
C ASP A 48 19.44 -38.23 -27.01
N ASP A 49 18.75 -39.36 -27.12
CA ASP A 49 17.31 -39.49 -27.46
C ASP A 49 16.36 -39.01 -26.34
N TYR A 50 16.89 -38.50 -25.23
CA TYR A 50 16.11 -38.09 -24.07
C TYR A 50 16.73 -36.89 -23.34
N VAL A 51 15.88 -36.04 -22.77
CA VAL A 51 16.23 -34.85 -21.97
C VAL A 51 15.51 -34.94 -20.62
N ASN A 52 16.19 -35.17 -19.52
CA ASN A 52 15.58 -35.39 -18.21
C ASN A 52 16.00 -34.28 -17.26
N LEU A 53 15.04 -33.57 -16.68
CA LEU A 53 15.33 -32.55 -15.68
C LEU A 53 15.20 -33.19 -14.30
N ILE A 54 16.32 -33.37 -13.59
CA ILE A 54 16.31 -33.93 -12.24
C ILE A 54 16.14 -32.79 -11.23
N VAL A 55 15.09 -32.88 -10.43
CA VAL A 55 14.78 -31.91 -9.37
C VAL A 55 14.65 -32.60 -8.03
N ARG A 56 14.97 -31.87 -6.97
CA ARG A 56 14.74 -32.30 -5.58
C ARG A 56 13.72 -31.39 -4.93
N ASP A 57 12.69 -31.94 -4.31
CA ASP A 57 11.73 -31.22 -3.47
C ASP A 57 11.77 -31.84 -2.06
N GLY A 58 12.40 -31.13 -1.12
CA GLY A 58 12.69 -31.66 0.22
C GLY A 58 13.63 -32.87 0.17
N ASP A 59 13.15 -34.01 0.66
CA ASP A 59 13.93 -35.27 0.70
C ASP A 59 13.78 -36.12 -0.57
N PHE A 60 12.90 -35.73 -1.50
CA PHE A 60 12.59 -36.50 -2.70
C PHE A 60 13.29 -35.93 -3.93
N ALA A 61 14.08 -36.75 -4.62
CA ALA A 61 14.74 -36.39 -5.88
C ALA A 61 14.28 -37.33 -7.00
N ALA A 62 13.76 -36.75 -8.08
CA ALA A 62 13.31 -37.50 -9.26
C ALA A 62 13.28 -36.61 -10.50
N GLU A 63 13.00 -37.22 -11.65
CA GLU A 63 12.79 -36.49 -12.89
C GLU A 63 11.43 -35.77 -12.87
N VAL A 64 11.38 -34.54 -13.41
CA VAL A 64 10.22 -33.62 -13.32
C VAL A 64 8.90 -34.23 -13.81
N ALA A 65 8.90 -35.09 -14.83
CA ALA A 65 7.70 -35.74 -15.33
C ALA A 65 7.04 -36.67 -14.30
N TRP A 66 7.81 -37.13 -13.30
CA TRP A 66 7.30 -37.94 -12.17
C TRP A 66 6.85 -37.09 -10.97
N MET A 67 7.12 -35.79 -11.01
CA MET A 67 6.68 -34.87 -9.97
C MET A 67 5.20 -34.49 -10.15
N GLY A 68 4.59 -33.99 -9.08
CA GLY A 68 3.20 -33.52 -9.13
C GLY A 68 2.99 -32.40 -10.16
N HIS A 69 1.80 -32.36 -10.77
CA HIS A 69 1.45 -31.38 -11.80
C HIS A 69 1.67 -29.92 -11.37
N GLY A 70 1.48 -29.59 -10.09
CA GLY A 70 1.73 -28.25 -9.57
C GLY A 70 3.20 -27.81 -9.72
N LEU A 71 4.16 -28.70 -9.46
CA LEU A 71 5.58 -28.41 -9.66
C LEU A 71 5.91 -28.30 -11.15
N GLN A 72 5.36 -29.19 -11.97
CA GLN A 72 5.57 -29.14 -13.43
C GLN A 72 5.06 -27.82 -14.04
N MET A 73 3.87 -27.36 -13.62
CA MET A 73 3.33 -26.07 -14.05
C MET A 73 4.18 -24.91 -13.54
N TRP A 74 4.61 -24.96 -12.28
CA TRP A 74 5.49 -23.95 -11.70
C TRP A 74 6.78 -23.77 -12.50
N LEU A 75 7.47 -24.87 -12.81
CA LEU A 75 8.71 -24.85 -13.59
C LEU A 75 8.47 -24.29 -14.99
N GLN A 76 7.38 -24.66 -15.66
CA GLN A 76 7.01 -24.12 -16.98
C GLN A 76 6.77 -22.60 -16.91
N THR A 77 6.06 -22.12 -15.89
CA THR A 77 5.80 -20.69 -15.69
C THR A 77 7.09 -19.94 -15.39
N MET A 78 7.95 -20.44 -14.49
CA MET A 78 9.22 -19.80 -14.18
C MET A 78 10.15 -19.76 -15.40
N TRP A 79 10.17 -20.82 -16.22
CA TRP A 79 10.92 -20.84 -17.47
C TRP A 79 10.43 -19.80 -18.47
N PHE A 80 9.12 -19.66 -18.62
CA PHE A 80 8.53 -18.60 -19.43
C PHE A 80 8.98 -17.21 -18.93
N LEU A 81 8.81 -16.95 -17.62
CA LEU A 81 9.14 -15.65 -17.01
C LEU A 81 10.64 -15.32 -17.05
N THR A 82 11.51 -16.34 -17.01
CA THR A 82 12.96 -16.18 -17.12
C THR A 82 13.36 -15.66 -18.50
N ARG A 83 12.62 -16.06 -19.54
CA ARG A 83 12.89 -15.66 -20.92
C ARG A 83 12.25 -14.33 -21.31
N THR A 84 11.40 -13.77 -20.45
CA THR A 84 10.73 -12.48 -20.68
C THR A 84 11.61 -11.33 -20.21
N SER A 85 11.78 -10.29 -21.05
CA SER A 85 12.48 -9.07 -20.64
C SER A 85 11.60 -8.18 -19.75
N GLY A 86 12.22 -7.34 -18.91
CA GLY A 86 11.50 -6.47 -17.95
C GLY A 86 10.67 -5.34 -18.58
N HIS A 87 10.56 -5.26 -19.91
CA HIS A 87 9.83 -4.21 -20.63
C HIS A 87 8.60 -4.72 -21.39
N GLU A 88 8.25 -5.99 -21.25
CA GLU A 88 7.17 -6.63 -22.01
C GLU A 88 5.85 -6.67 -21.22
N THR A 89 4.72 -6.67 -21.93
CA THR A 89 3.42 -7.05 -21.36
C THR A 89 3.35 -8.56 -21.23
N ILE A 90 3.12 -9.04 -20.02
CA ILE A 90 2.93 -10.47 -19.76
C ILE A 90 1.46 -10.84 -19.81
N VAL A 91 1.13 -11.92 -20.51
CA VAL A 91 -0.21 -12.53 -20.51
C VAL A 91 -0.10 -13.95 -19.96
N LEU A 92 -0.83 -14.23 -18.90
CA LEU A 92 -0.95 -15.57 -18.31
C LEU A 92 -2.40 -16.03 -18.43
N ASP A 93 -2.60 -17.16 -19.09
CA ASP A 93 -3.92 -17.79 -19.25
C ASP A 93 -4.05 -18.96 -18.26
N GLU A 94 -5.02 -18.85 -17.35
CA GLU A 94 -5.31 -19.81 -16.27
C GLU A 94 -4.06 -20.34 -15.54
N PRO A 95 -3.18 -19.46 -15.02
CA PRO A 95 -1.96 -19.94 -14.34
C PRO A 95 -2.30 -20.77 -13.11
N ASP A 96 -3.48 -20.61 -12.51
CA ASP A 96 -3.95 -21.31 -11.31
C ASP A 96 -4.23 -22.81 -11.49
N VAL A 97 -4.34 -23.28 -12.73
CA VAL A 97 -4.68 -24.68 -13.03
C VAL A 97 -3.58 -25.62 -12.53
N TYR A 98 -3.98 -26.59 -11.70
CA TYR A 98 -3.11 -27.55 -10.99
C TYR A 98 -2.13 -26.95 -9.95
N MET A 99 -2.20 -25.64 -9.69
CA MET A 99 -1.38 -25.00 -8.67
C MET A 99 -2.08 -24.97 -7.31
N HIS A 100 -1.37 -25.35 -6.25
CA HIS A 100 -1.84 -25.13 -4.89
C HIS A 100 -2.07 -23.62 -4.64
N PRO A 101 -3.09 -23.22 -3.85
CA PRO A 101 -3.36 -21.81 -3.50
C PRO A 101 -2.11 -20.99 -3.13
N ASP A 102 -1.20 -21.56 -2.35
CA ASP A 102 0.04 -20.88 -1.95
C ASP A 102 0.97 -20.56 -3.12
N LEU A 103 1.02 -21.42 -4.14
CA LEU A 103 1.82 -21.20 -5.34
C LEU A 103 1.21 -20.08 -6.20
N GLN A 104 -0.11 -20.08 -6.35
CA GLN A 104 -0.81 -19.01 -7.05
C GLN A 104 -0.49 -17.63 -6.45
N ARG A 105 -0.49 -17.55 -5.11
CA ARG A 105 -0.12 -16.32 -4.38
C ARG A 105 1.34 -15.94 -4.59
N LYS A 106 2.27 -16.91 -4.53
CA LYS A 106 3.70 -16.66 -4.79
C LYS A 106 3.93 -16.15 -6.20
N LEU A 107 3.25 -16.70 -7.19
CA LEU A 107 3.34 -16.26 -8.58
C LEU A 107 2.96 -14.78 -8.70
N LEU A 108 1.82 -14.38 -8.14
CA LEU A 108 1.39 -12.98 -8.17
C LEU A 108 2.38 -12.05 -7.48
N ARG A 109 2.89 -12.43 -6.31
CA ARG A 109 3.90 -11.64 -5.59
C ARG A 109 5.17 -11.47 -6.40
N PHE A 110 5.58 -12.51 -7.12
CA PHE A 110 6.78 -12.50 -7.95
C PHE A 110 6.65 -11.59 -9.19
N ILE A 111 5.51 -11.64 -9.88
CA ILE A 111 5.29 -10.85 -11.10
C ILE A 111 4.92 -9.39 -10.80
N ARG A 112 4.41 -9.11 -9.60
CA ARG A 112 3.95 -7.76 -9.23
C ARG A 112 5.10 -6.78 -9.18
N GLY A 113 4.99 -5.68 -9.94
CA GLY A 113 6.00 -4.63 -10.00
C GLY A 113 7.23 -4.96 -10.85
N LYS A 114 7.34 -6.19 -11.36
CA LYS A 114 8.48 -6.62 -12.20
C LYS A 114 8.31 -6.27 -13.67
N TYR A 115 7.08 -6.15 -14.15
CA TYR A 115 6.75 -5.89 -15.55
C TYR A 115 5.83 -4.65 -15.67
N PRO A 116 5.89 -3.90 -16.78
CA PRO A 116 5.06 -2.72 -17.00
C PRO A 116 3.56 -3.05 -16.97
N GLN A 117 3.17 -4.23 -17.48
CA GLN A 117 1.80 -4.71 -17.48
C GLN A 117 1.76 -6.23 -17.40
N CYS A 118 0.86 -6.75 -16.57
CA CYS A 118 0.55 -8.17 -16.49
C CYS A 118 -0.97 -8.36 -16.59
N ILE A 119 -1.41 -9.20 -17.51
CA ILE A 119 -2.80 -9.58 -17.75
C ILE A 119 -2.94 -11.05 -17.39
N ILE A 120 -3.88 -11.37 -16.51
CA ILE A 120 -4.11 -12.72 -16.03
C ILE A 120 -5.57 -13.06 -16.27
N ALA A 121 -5.82 -14.09 -17.08
CA ALA A 121 -7.13 -14.73 -17.15
C ALA A 121 -7.18 -15.83 -16.07
N THR A 122 -8.16 -15.77 -15.17
CA THR A 122 -8.24 -16.72 -14.06
C THR A 122 -9.65 -16.82 -13.51
N HIS A 123 -9.97 -17.99 -12.96
CA HIS A 123 -11.15 -18.22 -12.14
C HIS A 123 -10.80 -18.36 -10.64
N SER A 124 -9.52 -18.25 -10.28
CA SER A 124 -9.08 -18.43 -8.90
C SER A 124 -9.49 -17.25 -8.01
N THR A 125 -10.26 -17.55 -6.97
CA THR A 125 -10.60 -16.59 -5.92
C THR A 125 -9.38 -16.20 -5.08
N GLU A 126 -8.35 -17.04 -5.04
CA GLU A 126 -7.07 -16.72 -4.41
C GLU A 126 -6.37 -15.58 -5.14
N ILE A 127 -6.34 -15.64 -6.49
CA ILE A 127 -5.75 -14.59 -7.31
C ILE A 127 -6.56 -13.29 -7.22
N LEU A 128 -7.90 -13.40 -7.27
CA LEU A 128 -8.79 -12.25 -7.08
C LEU A 128 -8.61 -11.60 -5.70
N SER A 129 -8.36 -12.40 -4.65
CA SER A 129 -8.12 -11.91 -3.29
C SER A 129 -6.81 -11.12 -3.14
N GLU A 130 -5.85 -11.28 -4.03
CA GLU A 130 -4.55 -10.58 -4.00
C GLU A 130 -4.51 -9.39 -4.96
N THR A 131 -5.57 -9.18 -5.74
CA THR A 131 -5.64 -8.15 -6.78
C THR A 131 -6.47 -6.95 -6.33
N LEU A 132 -6.06 -5.72 -6.69
CA LEU A 132 -6.88 -4.53 -6.44
C LEU A 132 -8.18 -4.58 -7.27
N PRO A 133 -9.35 -4.18 -6.72
CA PRO A 133 -10.62 -4.26 -7.45
C PRO A 133 -10.57 -3.58 -8.81
N ASN A 134 -9.98 -2.39 -8.88
CA ASN A 134 -9.87 -1.61 -10.12
C ASN A 134 -8.99 -2.27 -11.19
N ASN A 135 -8.28 -3.35 -10.85
CA ASN A 135 -7.47 -4.14 -11.78
C ASN A 135 -8.19 -5.44 -12.21
N VAL A 136 -9.42 -5.68 -11.75
CA VAL A 136 -10.22 -6.86 -12.11
C VAL A 136 -11.20 -6.47 -13.21
N LEU A 137 -10.98 -6.94 -14.43
CA LEU A 137 -11.93 -6.82 -15.53
C LEU A 137 -12.90 -7.99 -15.52
N ILE A 138 -14.20 -7.70 -15.53
CA ILE A 138 -15.25 -8.73 -15.49
C ILE A 138 -15.69 -9.03 -16.92
N VAL A 139 -15.53 -10.28 -17.34
CA VAL A 139 -16.01 -10.78 -18.62
C VAL A 139 -17.26 -11.64 -18.38
N ASP A 140 -18.40 -11.21 -18.90
CA ASP A 140 -19.69 -11.89 -18.77
C ASP A 140 -20.32 -12.07 -20.15
N ARG A 141 -20.56 -13.31 -20.55
CA ARG A 141 -21.16 -13.66 -21.85
C ARG A 141 -22.59 -13.12 -22.03
N HIS A 142 -23.27 -12.75 -20.94
CA HIS A 142 -24.61 -12.20 -20.97
C HIS A 142 -24.62 -10.68 -21.14
N LYS A 143 -23.43 -10.03 -21.16
CA LYS A 143 -23.27 -8.60 -21.36
C LYS A 143 -22.48 -8.35 -22.64
N ASN A 144 -22.86 -7.30 -23.36
CA ASN A 144 -22.17 -6.90 -24.59
C ASN A 144 -20.89 -6.10 -24.32
N GLU A 145 -20.66 -5.69 -23.07
CA GLU A 145 -19.50 -4.91 -22.65
C GLU A 145 -18.93 -5.45 -21.33
N SER A 146 -17.61 -5.43 -21.22
CA SER A 146 -16.87 -5.77 -19.99
C SER A 146 -16.51 -4.50 -19.22
N SER A 147 -16.55 -4.55 -17.89
CA SER A 147 -16.20 -3.41 -17.04
C SER A 147 -15.31 -3.82 -15.88
N PHE A 148 -14.47 -2.89 -15.44
CA PHE A 148 -13.63 -3.10 -14.25
C PHE A 148 -14.48 -3.09 -12.99
N ALA A 149 -14.13 -3.94 -12.02
CA ALA A 149 -14.71 -3.90 -10.71
C ALA A 149 -14.31 -2.58 -10.03
N THR A 150 -15.27 -1.70 -9.79
CA THR A 150 -15.01 -0.40 -9.17
C THR A 150 -14.94 -0.47 -7.65
N THR A 151 -15.40 -1.59 -7.06
CA THR A 151 -15.50 -1.77 -5.60
C THR A 151 -15.29 -3.23 -5.19
N LEU A 152 -14.79 -3.45 -3.96
CA LEU A 152 -14.63 -4.78 -3.36
C LEU A 152 -15.94 -5.61 -3.29
N PRO A 153 -17.12 -5.04 -2.95
CA PRO A 153 -18.38 -5.78 -3.00
C PRO A 153 -18.70 -6.37 -4.37
N SER A 154 -18.29 -5.71 -5.46
CA SER A 154 -18.43 -6.27 -6.81
C SER A 154 -17.54 -7.50 -7.01
N VAL A 155 -16.31 -7.49 -6.48
CA VAL A 155 -15.41 -8.66 -6.53
C VAL A 155 -15.91 -9.79 -5.63
N GLN A 156 -16.50 -9.46 -4.47
CA GLN A 156 -17.11 -10.44 -3.55
C GLN A 156 -18.26 -11.21 -4.20
N LYS A 157 -19.18 -10.50 -4.88
CA LYS A 157 -20.28 -11.13 -5.64
C LYS A 157 -19.76 -12.05 -6.75
N LEU A 158 -18.63 -11.73 -7.37
CA LEU A 158 -18.00 -12.60 -8.36
C LEU A 158 -17.43 -13.87 -7.73
N ALA A 159 -16.74 -13.74 -6.58
CA ALA A 159 -16.23 -14.90 -5.85
C ALA A 159 -17.38 -15.84 -5.44
N GLU A 160 -18.50 -15.30 -4.96
CA GLU A 160 -19.72 -16.07 -4.64
C GLU A 160 -20.30 -16.79 -5.87
N ASN A 161 -20.35 -16.11 -7.03
CA ASN A 161 -20.82 -16.72 -8.29
C ASN A 161 -19.88 -17.80 -8.85
N ILE A 162 -18.59 -17.74 -8.53
CA ILE A 162 -17.58 -18.75 -8.89
C ILE A 162 -17.59 -19.94 -7.88
N GLY A 163 -18.44 -19.89 -6.85
CA GLY A 163 -18.60 -20.94 -5.85
C GLY A 163 -17.75 -20.78 -4.59
N SER A 164 -17.10 -19.62 -4.41
CA SER A 164 -16.39 -19.30 -3.16
C SER A 164 -17.36 -18.72 -2.14
N ALA A 165 -17.67 -19.51 -1.11
CA ALA A 165 -18.48 -19.09 0.03
C ALA A 165 -17.72 -18.20 1.05
N GLN A 166 -16.42 -17.97 0.85
CA GLN A 166 -15.60 -17.16 1.75
C GLN A 166 -15.66 -15.67 1.40
N ASN A 167 -15.80 -14.82 2.42
CA ASN A 167 -15.73 -13.37 2.27
C ASN A 167 -14.27 -12.95 2.00
N LEU A 168 -13.98 -12.39 0.83
CA LEU A 168 -12.63 -11.96 0.41
C LEU A 168 -12.00 -10.97 1.38
N HIS A 169 -12.80 -10.12 2.06
CA HIS A 169 -12.28 -9.27 3.13
C HIS A 169 -11.79 -10.09 4.32
N LEU A 170 -12.52 -11.14 4.71
CA LEU A 170 -12.08 -12.06 5.75
C LEU A 170 -10.84 -12.81 5.27
N THR A 171 -10.81 -13.37 4.06
CA THR A 171 -9.61 -14.06 3.53
C THR A 171 -8.37 -13.14 3.53
N ARG A 172 -8.50 -11.88 3.09
CA ARG A 172 -7.42 -10.87 3.17
C ARG A 172 -7.04 -10.54 4.61
N LEU A 173 -8.00 -10.50 5.52
CA LEU A 173 -7.78 -10.19 6.93
C LEU A 173 -7.06 -11.31 7.68
N TRP A 174 -7.51 -12.56 7.50
CA TRP A 174 -6.84 -13.75 8.04
C TRP A 174 -5.40 -13.87 7.52
N ARG A 175 -5.16 -13.50 6.25
CA ARG A 175 -3.82 -13.56 5.63
C ARG A 175 -2.90 -12.44 6.09
N SER A 176 -3.37 -11.20 6.04
CA SER A 176 -2.55 -10.05 6.41
C SER A 176 -2.32 -9.96 7.91
N LYS A 177 -3.24 -10.53 8.71
CA LYS A 177 -3.31 -10.37 10.16
C LYS A 177 -3.40 -8.90 10.59
N ARG A 178 -3.87 -8.02 9.69
CA ARG A 178 -3.90 -6.56 9.87
C ARG A 178 -5.23 -5.99 9.41
N LEU A 179 -5.85 -5.17 10.26
CA LEU A 179 -6.93 -4.27 9.87
C LEU A 179 -6.43 -2.83 9.97
N LEU A 180 -6.69 -2.02 8.94
CA LEU A 180 -6.36 -0.59 8.93
C LEU A 180 -7.61 0.27 9.03
N LEU A 181 -7.74 1.01 10.12
CA LEU A 181 -8.76 2.02 10.32
C LEU A 181 -8.13 3.39 10.08
N VAL A 182 -8.71 4.17 9.18
CA VAL A 182 -8.24 5.53 8.85
C VAL A 182 -9.41 6.50 8.87
N GLU A 183 -9.16 7.80 8.96
CA GLU A 183 -10.26 8.77 8.99
C GLU A 183 -11.05 8.80 7.69
N GLY A 184 -10.37 8.80 6.54
CA GLY A 184 -11.02 8.89 5.24
C GLY A 184 -10.26 8.21 4.11
N LYS A 185 -9.74 9.02 3.18
CA LYS A 185 -9.09 8.54 1.94
C LYS A 185 -7.57 8.42 2.08
N ASP A 186 -7.08 8.42 3.32
CA ASP A 186 -5.66 8.58 3.64
C ASP A 186 -4.83 7.35 3.27
N ILE A 187 -5.46 6.18 3.10
CA ILE A 187 -4.81 4.96 2.61
C ILE A 187 -4.04 5.20 1.32
N LYS A 188 -4.58 6.01 0.38
CA LYS A 188 -3.88 6.29 -0.88
C LYS A 188 -2.58 7.07 -0.65
N LEU A 189 -2.60 8.00 0.30
CA LEU A 189 -1.45 8.80 0.67
C LEU A 189 -0.43 7.96 1.44
N LEU A 190 -0.88 7.18 2.42
CA LEU A 190 -0.04 6.26 3.18
C LEU A 190 0.61 5.21 2.30
N LYS A 191 -0.13 4.65 1.34
CA LYS A 191 0.41 3.71 0.35
C LYS A 191 1.52 4.35 -0.49
N ARG A 192 1.35 5.61 -0.91
CA ARG A 192 2.41 6.33 -1.63
C ARG A 192 3.68 6.45 -0.78
N PHE A 193 3.55 6.76 0.50
CA PHE A 193 4.70 6.80 1.40
C PHE A 193 5.29 5.41 1.66
N GLN A 194 4.45 4.38 1.77
CA GLN A 194 4.91 2.99 1.87
C GLN A 194 5.74 2.59 0.65
N ASP A 195 5.29 2.90 -0.57
CA ASP A 195 6.03 2.58 -1.80
C ASP A 195 7.43 3.25 -1.82
N LEU A 196 7.59 4.40 -1.14
CA LEU A 196 8.89 5.08 -1.00
C LEU A 196 9.80 4.40 0.04
N VAL A 197 9.25 3.92 1.15
CA VAL A 197 10.00 3.29 2.26
C VAL A 197 10.28 1.81 1.99
N PHE A 198 9.30 1.11 1.41
CA PHE A 198 9.27 -0.33 1.15
C PHE A 198 8.83 -0.61 -0.30
N PRO A 199 9.67 -0.30 -1.31
CA PRO A 199 9.30 -0.44 -2.73
C PRO A 199 8.94 -1.87 -3.15
N ASN A 200 9.44 -2.86 -2.42
CA ASN A 200 9.18 -4.29 -2.64
C ASN A 200 8.18 -4.88 -1.63
N SER A 201 7.34 -4.05 -0.99
CA SER A 201 6.37 -4.54 -0.02
C SER A 201 5.47 -5.63 -0.63
N VAL A 202 5.36 -6.73 0.10
CA VAL A 202 4.51 -7.86 -0.27
C VAL A 202 3.04 -7.59 0.09
N ASN A 203 2.78 -6.66 1.01
CA ASN A 203 1.44 -6.27 1.46
C ASN A 203 1.21 -4.75 1.38
N PRO A 204 0.99 -4.20 0.16
CA PRO A 204 0.61 -2.80 -0.02
C PRO A 204 -0.59 -2.40 0.84
N LEU A 205 -0.55 -1.22 1.47
CA LEU A 205 -1.60 -0.76 2.39
C LEU A 205 -2.98 -0.66 1.74
N ASP A 206 -3.06 -0.42 0.42
CA ASP A 206 -4.31 -0.32 -0.32
C ASP A 206 -4.95 -1.68 -0.65
N ILE A 207 -4.21 -2.78 -0.47
CA ILE A 207 -4.73 -4.16 -0.59
C ILE A 207 -5.21 -4.67 0.77
N LEU A 208 -4.57 -4.22 1.86
CA LEU A 208 -4.94 -4.58 3.21
C LEU A 208 -6.41 -4.23 3.50
N PRO A 209 -7.14 -5.08 4.26
CA PRO A 209 -8.46 -4.72 4.75
C PRO A 209 -8.40 -3.39 5.47
N ASN A 210 -9.23 -2.46 5.02
CA ASN A 210 -9.27 -1.13 5.58
C ASN A 210 -10.71 -0.61 5.67
N MET A 211 -10.94 0.30 6.62
CA MET A 211 -12.24 0.93 6.81
C MET A 211 -12.06 2.41 7.19
N PRO A 212 -12.76 3.34 6.50
CA PRO A 212 -12.83 4.71 6.95
C PRO A 212 -13.74 4.80 8.18
N ILE A 213 -13.26 5.47 9.23
CA ILE A 213 -14.04 5.69 10.46
C ILE A 213 -14.56 7.12 10.59
N GLY A 214 -14.18 8.06 9.71
CA GLY A 214 -14.67 9.44 9.76
C GLY A 214 -14.05 10.28 10.89
N GLY A 215 -12.86 9.90 11.34
CA GLY A 215 -12.12 10.59 12.39
C GLY A 215 -12.62 10.28 13.80
N TRP A 216 -12.41 11.24 14.71
CA TRP A 216 -12.62 11.05 16.15
C TRP A 216 -14.03 10.69 16.57
N SER A 217 -15.05 11.17 15.84
CA SER A 217 -16.46 10.92 16.15
C SER A 217 -16.89 9.49 15.80
N GLY A 218 -16.20 8.83 14.87
CA GLY A 218 -16.46 7.44 14.50
C GLY A 218 -15.62 6.44 15.28
N TRP A 219 -14.98 6.85 16.37
CA TRP A 219 -14.32 5.95 17.31
C TRP A 219 -15.16 4.73 17.73
N PRO A 220 -16.49 4.83 17.96
CA PRO A 220 -17.32 3.65 18.25
C PRO A 220 -17.27 2.58 17.14
N TYR A 221 -17.10 2.96 15.88
CA TYR A 221 -16.94 2.01 14.77
C TYR A 221 -15.58 1.31 14.82
N ALA A 222 -14.53 2.00 15.27
CA ALA A 222 -13.22 1.41 15.46
C ALA A 222 -13.25 0.35 16.57
N VAL A 223 -13.84 0.70 17.71
CA VAL A 223 -14.04 -0.21 18.85
C VAL A 223 -14.90 -1.40 18.46
N GLY A 224 -16.04 -1.17 17.79
CA GLY A 224 -16.92 -2.23 17.32
C GLY A 224 -16.21 -3.18 16.35
N SER A 225 -15.42 -2.66 15.41
CA SER A 225 -14.63 -3.47 14.48
C SER A 225 -13.62 -4.33 15.21
N ALA A 226 -12.85 -3.76 16.14
CA ALA A 226 -11.85 -4.50 16.92
C ALA A 226 -12.49 -5.58 17.81
N MET A 227 -13.62 -5.29 18.44
CA MET A 227 -14.39 -6.25 19.25
C MET A 227 -14.94 -7.41 18.40
N LEU A 228 -15.42 -7.14 17.18
CA LEU A 228 -15.86 -8.21 16.29
C LEU A 228 -14.72 -9.14 15.90
N LEU A 229 -13.53 -8.60 15.65
CA LEU A 229 -12.38 -9.42 15.25
C LEU A 229 -11.86 -10.29 16.39
N THR A 230 -11.73 -9.72 17.59
CA THR A 230 -11.33 -10.47 18.79
C THR A 230 -12.32 -11.59 19.11
N ASN A 231 -13.63 -11.35 18.99
CA ASN A 231 -14.65 -12.35 19.30
C ASN A 231 -14.90 -13.40 18.19
N SER A 232 -14.63 -13.08 16.92
CA SER A 232 -15.05 -13.91 15.77
C SER A 232 -13.90 -14.59 15.03
N VAL A 233 -12.67 -14.06 15.14
CA VAL A 233 -11.57 -14.39 14.22
C VAL A 233 -10.28 -14.84 14.94
N GLY A 234 -10.20 -14.70 16.26
CA GLY A 234 -9.05 -15.11 17.09
C GLY A 234 -8.05 -13.98 17.37
N GLU A 235 -7.10 -14.23 18.28
CA GLU A 235 -6.18 -13.22 18.87
C GLU A 235 -5.05 -12.73 17.93
N ASP A 236 -4.99 -13.24 16.69
CA ASP A 236 -3.85 -13.05 15.79
C ASP A 236 -3.93 -11.79 14.90
N ILE A 237 -5.03 -11.04 14.92
CA ILE A 237 -5.22 -9.85 14.07
C ILE A 237 -4.91 -8.56 14.84
N ILE A 238 -3.94 -7.79 14.33
CA ILE A 238 -3.63 -6.47 14.84
C ILE A 238 -4.53 -5.44 14.16
N THR A 239 -5.32 -4.72 14.95
CA THR A 239 -6.13 -3.60 14.47
C THR A 239 -5.36 -2.30 14.64
N TYR A 240 -4.89 -1.73 13.53
CA TYR A 240 -4.28 -0.42 13.49
C TYR A 240 -5.35 0.64 13.25
N CYS A 241 -5.30 1.72 14.01
CA CYS A 241 -6.12 2.90 13.80
C CYS A 241 -5.21 4.12 13.66
N ILE A 242 -5.43 4.94 12.64
CA ILE A 242 -4.67 6.16 12.42
C ILE A 242 -5.66 7.32 12.40
N LEU A 243 -5.45 8.29 13.29
CA LEU A 243 -6.25 9.50 13.42
C LEU A 243 -5.39 10.75 13.23
N ASP A 244 -6.00 11.80 12.68
CA ASP A 244 -5.46 13.15 12.70
C ASP A 244 -5.55 13.70 14.15
N SER A 245 -4.60 14.52 14.59
CA SER A 245 -4.70 15.15 15.92
C SER A 245 -5.80 16.19 15.99
N ASP A 246 -6.19 16.76 14.84
CA ASP A 246 -7.05 17.92 14.75
C ASP A 246 -6.63 19.00 15.76
N TYR A 247 -7.58 19.60 16.49
CA TYR A 247 -7.32 20.59 17.54
C TYR A 247 -7.60 20.01 18.94
N TYR A 248 -7.61 18.68 19.07
CA TYR A 248 -7.83 18.03 20.35
C TYR A 248 -6.65 18.21 21.29
N THR A 249 -6.95 18.42 22.57
CA THR A 249 -5.93 18.65 23.59
C THR A 249 -5.12 17.37 23.85
N GLU A 250 -3.91 17.53 24.38
CA GLU A 250 -3.06 16.39 24.77
C GLU A 250 -3.76 15.44 25.74
N ALA A 251 -4.56 15.98 26.68
CA ALA A 251 -5.32 15.16 27.61
C ALA A 251 -6.36 14.27 26.90
N MET A 252 -7.05 14.79 25.88
CA MET A 252 -8.00 14.00 25.08
C MET A 252 -7.30 12.92 24.27
N LYS A 253 -6.12 13.23 23.71
CA LYS A 253 -5.28 12.28 22.97
C LYS A 253 -4.81 11.13 23.87
N ILE A 254 -4.30 11.45 25.05
CA ILE A 254 -3.86 10.45 26.04
C ILE A 254 -5.02 9.54 26.43
N ASN A 255 -6.16 10.11 26.83
CA ASN A 255 -7.34 9.32 27.20
C ASN A 255 -7.78 8.37 26.07
N ARG A 256 -7.73 8.84 24.82
CA ARG A 256 -8.09 8.04 23.66
C ARG A 256 -7.08 6.93 23.37
N ILE A 257 -5.78 7.19 23.55
CA ILE A 257 -4.72 6.18 23.43
C ILE A 257 -4.88 5.11 24.52
N ASP A 258 -5.19 5.50 25.74
CA ASP A 258 -5.40 4.56 26.85
C ASP A 258 -6.66 3.70 26.61
N GLU A 259 -7.76 4.30 26.15
CA GLU A 259 -8.95 3.55 25.72
C GLU A 259 -8.60 2.57 24.59
N ALA A 260 -7.79 2.98 23.60
CA ALA A 260 -7.37 2.10 22.51
C ALA A 260 -6.59 0.89 23.01
N LYS A 261 -5.67 1.08 23.96
CA LYS A 261 -4.90 -0.01 24.59
C LYS A 261 -5.82 -1.00 25.29
N GLU A 262 -6.80 -0.53 26.06
CA GLU A 262 -7.80 -1.39 26.71
C GLU A 262 -8.63 -2.21 25.71
N LYS A 263 -8.85 -1.69 24.51
CA LYS A 263 -9.60 -2.36 23.43
C LYS A 263 -8.72 -3.16 22.46
N GLY A 264 -7.41 -3.25 22.71
CA GLY A 264 -6.48 -3.96 21.82
C GLY A 264 -6.27 -3.29 20.45
N ILE A 265 -6.53 -1.99 20.36
CA ILE A 265 -6.37 -1.19 19.14
C ILE A 265 -5.03 -0.49 19.18
N GLN A 266 -4.22 -0.68 18.14
CA GLN A 266 -2.98 0.05 17.92
C GLN A 266 -3.32 1.42 17.31
N LEU A 267 -3.59 2.41 18.16
CA LEU A 267 -4.04 3.75 17.74
C LEU A 267 -2.89 4.75 17.61
N HIS A 268 -2.49 5.10 16.40
CA HIS A 268 -1.61 6.24 16.20
C HIS A 268 -2.44 7.52 15.98
N ILE A 269 -2.11 8.59 16.71
CA ILE A 269 -2.61 9.94 16.47
C ILE A 269 -1.42 10.75 16.00
N TRP A 270 -1.50 11.35 14.80
CA TRP A 270 -0.42 12.15 14.23
C TRP A 270 0.00 13.28 15.18
N ASN A 271 1.30 13.58 15.29
CA ASN A 271 1.78 14.72 16.08
C ASN A 271 1.42 16.07 15.46
N ARG A 272 1.23 16.11 14.14
CA ARG A 272 0.72 17.27 13.42
C ARG A 272 -0.80 17.19 13.31
N LYS A 273 -1.45 18.34 13.10
CA LYS A 273 -2.90 18.49 13.02
C LYS A 273 -3.55 17.46 12.09
N GLU A 274 -3.00 17.27 10.89
CA GLU A 274 -3.48 16.30 9.90
C GLU A 274 -2.33 15.77 9.04
N ILE A 275 -2.53 14.63 8.37
CA ILE A 275 -1.49 14.02 7.52
C ILE A 275 -0.97 14.96 6.42
N GLU A 276 -1.79 15.90 5.94
CA GLU A 276 -1.37 16.90 4.96
C GLU A 276 -0.27 17.83 5.48
N ASN A 277 -0.16 18.04 6.79
CA ASN A 277 0.92 18.87 7.35
C ASN A 277 2.31 18.24 7.14
N TYR A 278 2.40 16.92 6.93
CA TYR A 278 3.66 16.25 6.59
C TYR A 278 4.06 16.45 5.12
N LEU A 279 3.12 16.89 4.26
CA LEU A 279 3.39 17.20 2.86
C LEU A 279 4.01 18.58 2.64
N ILE A 280 4.09 19.41 3.68
CA ILE A 280 4.65 20.77 3.58
C ILE A 280 6.18 20.70 3.56
N VAL A 281 6.72 20.26 2.41
CA VAL A 281 8.15 20.10 2.16
C VAL A 281 8.56 21.12 1.08
N PRO A 282 9.28 22.21 1.44
CA PRO A 282 9.59 23.29 0.50
C PRO A 282 10.35 22.82 -0.75
N SER A 283 11.28 21.86 -0.60
CA SER A 283 12.05 21.31 -1.71
C SER A 283 11.20 20.47 -2.67
N ALA A 284 10.21 19.72 -2.17
CA ALA A 284 9.28 18.97 -3.01
C ALA A 284 8.36 19.90 -3.81
N ILE A 285 7.79 20.92 -3.14
CA ILE A 285 6.95 21.93 -3.78
C ILE A 285 7.74 22.69 -4.85
N LEU A 286 8.99 23.07 -4.56
CA LEU A 286 9.88 23.73 -5.52
C LEU A 286 10.09 22.87 -6.78
N ARG A 287 10.32 21.56 -6.62
CA ARG A 287 10.48 20.64 -7.77
C ARG A 287 9.22 20.59 -8.64
N ILE A 288 8.04 20.52 -8.03
CA ILE A 288 6.77 20.53 -8.78
C ILE A 288 6.66 21.78 -9.64
N ILE A 289 6.91 22.96 -9.04
CA ILE A 289 6.77 24.25 -9.70
C ILE A 289 7.80 24.37 -10.83
N ASN A 290 9.08 24.19 -10.53
CA ASN A 290 10.14 24.40 -11.50
C ASN A 290 10.15 23.37 -12.64
N ASN A 291 9.64 22.15 -12.43
CA ASN A 291 9.51 21.15 -13.49
C ASN A 291 8.32 21.40 -14.43
N ARG A 292 7.35 22.23 -14.02
CA ARG A 292 6.10 22.48 -14.76
C ARG A 292 5.93 23.94 -15.19
N ILE A 293 6.85 24.81 -14.81
CA ILE A 293 6.83 26.23 -15.17
C ILE A 293 6.97 26.38 -16.70
N PRO A 294 6.14 27.23 -17.34
CA PRO A 294 6.30 27.53 -18.76
C PRO A 294 7.65 28.22 -19.06
N PRO A 295 8.22 28.07 -20.27
CA PRO A 295 9.54 28.62 -20.64
C PRO A 295 9.68 30.14 -20.43
N ASN A 296 8.55 30.87 -20.44
CA ASN A 296 8.51 32.32 -20.31
C ASN A 296 8.45 32.82 -18.86
N HIS A 297 8.41 31.92 -17.87
CA HIS A 297 8.36 32.29 -16.45
C HIS A 297 9.72 32.08 -15.77
N GLN A 298 10.03 32.97 -14.81
CA GLN A 298 11.24 32.87 -14.03
C GLN A 298 11.14 31.71 -13.03
N MET A 299 12.24 30.94 -12.90
CA MET A 299 12.32 29.88 -11.90
C MET A 299 12.18 30.45 -10.48
N VAL A 300 11.42 29.75 -9.65
CA VAL A 300 11.22 30.10 -8.25
C VAL A 300 12.41 29.59 -7.43
N LYS A 301 12.80 30.32 -6.38
CA LYS A 301 13.84 29.87 -5.44
C LYS A 301 13.19 29.24 -4.21
N GLN A 302 13.93 28.34 -3.54
CA GLN A 302 13.43 27.67 -2.34
C GLN A 302 13.06 28.67 -1.23
N ILE A 303 13.79 29.78 -1.11
CA ILE A 303 13.52 30.83 -0.12
C ILE A 303 12.16 31.50 -0.34
N ASP A 304 11.71 31.63 -1.59
CA ASP A 304 10.41 32.25 -1.92
C ASP A 304 9.27 31.34 -1.44
N ILE A 305 9.39 30.03 -1.67
CA ILE A 305 8.44 29.03 -1.17
C ILE A 305 8.41 29.02 0.36
N ILE A 306 9.57 29.12 1.00
CA ILE A 306 9.68 29.19 2.45
C ILE A 306 8.95 30.43 3.01
N ASN A 307 9.21 31.61 2.42
CA ASN A 307 8.58 32.86 2.84
C ASN A 307 7.06 32.83 2.61
N LEU A 308 6.62 32.21 1.51
CA LEU A 308 5.21 32.02 1.21
C LEU A 308 4.53 31.12 2.25
N ILE A 309 5.16 30.00 2.63
CA ILE A 309 4.66 29.13 3.71
C ILE A 309 4.56 29.94 5.01
N ASP A 310 5.60 30.70 5.36
CA ASP A 310 5.60 31.54 6.57
C ASP A 310 4.45 32.59 6.54
N GLY A 311 4.21 33.23 5.41
CA GLY A 311 3.11 34.19 5.25
C GLY A 311 1.72 33.54 5.33
N ILE A 312 1.52 32.40 4.67
CA ILE A 312 0.24 31.69 4.71
C ILE A 312 -0.03 31.13 6.12
N THR A 313 0.97 30.58 6.81
CA THR A 313 0.83 30.12 8.19
C THR A 313 0.52 31.28 9.13
N ALA A 314 1.18 32.44 8.97
CA ALA A 314 0.85 33.66 9.71
C ALA A 314 -0.62 34.06 9.57
N SER A 315 -1.18 33.99 8.34
CA SER A 315 -2.59 34.32 8.08
C SER A 315 -3.61 33.37 8.74
N GLN A 316 -3.16 32.23 9.28
CA GLN A 316 -4.02 31.23 9.92
C GLN A 316 -3.98 31.29 11.45
N LYS A 317 -3.12 32.11 12.06
CA LYS A 317 -2.89 32.12 13.52
C LYS A 317 -4.18 32.27 14.33
N ASP A 318 -4.97 33.30 14.03
CA ASP A 318 -6.18 33.60 14.79
C ASP A 318 -7.22 32.48 14.67
N LYS A 319 -7.44 31.98 13.44
CA LYS A 319 -8.36 30.85 13.21
C LYS A 319 -7.92 29.57 13.95
N THR A 320 -6.62 29.32 14.04
CA THR A 320 -6.07 28.20 14.80
C THR A 320 -6.30 28.39 16.30
N ILE A 321 -6.10 29.60 16.85
CA ILE A 321 -6.42 29.92 18.25
C ILE A 321 -7.91 29.67 18.52
N ASP A 322 -8.79 30.16 17.66
CA ASP A 322 -10.25 30.00 17.82
C ASP A 322 -10.65 28.53 17.83
N SER A 323 -10.05 27.72 16.95
CA SER A 323 -10.36 26.28 16.84
C SER A 323 -9.88 25.49 18.06
N ILE A 324 -8.66 25.77 18.56
CA ILE A 324 -8.15 25.15 19.79
C ILE A 324 -8.98 25.59 21.01
N SER A 325 -9.31 26.88 21.09
CA SER A 325 -10.15 27.42 22.18
C SER A 325 -11.51 26.75 22.23
N GLN A 326 -12.13 26.53 21.07
CA GLN A 326 -13.40 25.83 20.98
C GLN A 326 -13.32 24.41 21.55
N GLU A 327 -12.24 23.67 21.28
CA GLU A 327 -12.10 22.31 21.82
C GLU A 327 -11.72 22.27 23.30
N VAL A 328 -10.88 23.20 23.77
CA VAL A 328 -10.63 23.35 25.21
C VAL A 328 -11.93 23.66 25.96
N TYR A 329 -12.78 24.54 25.39
CA TYR A 329 -14.08 24.86 25.98
C TYR A 329 -15.06 23.68 25.93
N ASN A 330 -15.07 22.90 24.84
CA ASN A 330 -15.90 21.70 24.73
C ASN A 330 -15.51 20.64 25.77
N GLN A 331 -14.20 20.48 26.02
CA GLN A 331 -13.67 19.58 27.02
C GLN A 331 -14.03 20.01 28.45
N ASP A 332 -13.88 21.30 28.77
CA ASP A 332 -14.11 21.82 30.11
C ASP A 332 -14.93 23.11 30.13
N ARG A 333 -16.24 22.94 30.01
CA ARG A 333 -17.21 24.04 30.08
C ARG A 333 -17.25 24.75 31.44
N LYS A 334 -16.70 24.14 32.51
CA LYS A 334 -16.81 24.67 33.88
C LYS A 334 -15.89 25.87 34.10
N HIS A 335 -14.71 25.87 33.48
CA HIS A 335 -13.74 26.97 33.60
C HIS A 335 -14.07 28.19 32.73
N GLY A 336 -15.06 28.04 31.84
CA GLY A 336 -15.58 29.13 31.00
C GLY A 336 -14.69 29.49 29.81
N ILE A 337 -15.23 30.34 28.93
CA ILE A 337 -14.61 30.69 27.63
C ILE A 337 -13.29 31.46 27.80
N ALA A 338 -13.18 32.29 28.85
CA ALA A 338 -11.97 33.09 29.09
C ALA A 338 -10.74 32.21 29.36
N PHE A 339 -10.92 31.13 30.13
CA PHE A 339 -9.87 30.15 30.40
C PHE A 339 -9.47 29.39 29.12
N ALA A 340 -10.45 28.96 28.33
CA ALA A 340 -10.20 28.27 27.06
C ALA A 340 -9.37 29.14 26.09
N ASN A 341 -9.71 30.42 25.97
CA ASN A 341 -8.97 31.37 25.15
C ASN A 341 -7.52 31.60 25.66
N ASP A 342 -7.32 31.66 26.97
CA ASP A 342 -5.98 31.81 27.56
C ASP A 342 -5.11 30.56 27.28
N MET A 343 -5.67 29.37 27.48
CA MET A 343 -4.99 28.10 27.19
C MET A 343 -4.63 27.96 25.71
N ALA A 344 -5.59 28.22 24.81
CA ALA A 344 -5.35 28.16 23.37
C ALA A 344 -4.25 29.13 22.91
N ARG A 345 -4.23 30.36 23.43
CA ARG A 345 -3.17 31.33 23.13
C ARG A 345 -1.81 30.85 23.60
N ARG A 346 -1.70 30.28 24.79
CA ARG A 346 -0.43 29.75 25.32
C ARG A 346 0.09 28.59 24.47
N GLU A 347 -0.78 27.66 24.11
CA GLU A 347 -0.43 26.51 23.29
C GLU A 347 0.04 26.94 21.89
N VAL A 348 -0.73 27.83 21.23
CA VAL A 348 -0.37 28.36 19.93
C VAL A 348 0.95 29.12 20.01
N GLU A 349 1.15 29.98 21.01
CA GLU A 349 2.37 30.78 21.15
C GLU A 349 3.62 29.91 21.37
N ALA A 350 3.49 28.81 22.13
CA ALA A 350 4.57 27.85 22.31
C ALA A 350 4.97 27.16 21.00
N LYS A 351 3.98 26.74 20.18
CA LYS A 351 4.22 26.15 18.86
C LYS A 351 4.66 27.21 17.83
N TRP A 352 4.31 28.48 18.03
CA TRP A 352 4.62 29.58 17.09
C TRP A 352 6.11 29.93 17.03
N GLN A 353 6.91 29.50 18.02
CA GLN A 353 8.34 29.80 18.13
C GLN A 353 9.17 29.23 16.98
N THR A 354 8.70 28.17 16.32
CA THR A 354 9.40 27.53 15.20
C THR A 354 8.50 27.40 13.97
N ARG A 355 9.10 27.32 12.77
CA ARG A 355 8.33 27.08 11.54
C ARG A 355 7.64 25.71 11.58
N GLU A 356 8.34 24.68 12.02
CA GLU A 356 7.79 23.33 12.13
C GLU A 356 6.62 23.29 13.13
N GLY A 357 6.75 23.97 14.27
CA GLY A 357 5.67 24.12 15.24
C GLY A 357 4.45 24.83 14.63
N ARG A 358 4.63 25.93 13.89
CA ARG A 358 3.55 26.61 13.15
C ARG A 358 2.86 25.69 12.15
N ILE A 359 3.64 24.99 11.31
CA ILE A 359 3.12 24.05 10.32
C ILE A 359 2.36 22.90 11.02
N SER A 360 2.78 22.47 12.20
CA SER A 360 2.17 21.34 12.90
C SER A 360 0.75 21.61 13.39
N ILE A 361 0.34 22.86 13.60
CA ILE A 361 -0.97 23.20 14.20
C ILE A 361 -1.94 23.90 13.26
N VAL A 362 -1.50 24.47 12.13
CA VAL A 362 -2.41 25.08 11.15
C VAL A 362 -3.08 24.02 10.29
N SER A 363 -4.16 24.37 9.58
CA SER A 363 -4.76 23.48 8.58
C SER A 363 -3.80 23.25 7.40
N GLY A 364 -3.29 22.03 7.27
CA GLY A 364 -2.47 21.58 6.15
C GLY A 364 -3.23 21.64 4.83
N LYS A 365 -4.50 21.23 4.81
CA LYS A 365 -5.41 21.33 3.65
C LYS A 365 -5.53 22.77 3.15
N THR A 366 -5.76 23.72 4.05
CA THR A 366 -5.85 25.16 3.71
C THR A 366 -4.50 25.69 3.23
N LEU A 367 -3.41 25.29 3.88
CA LEU A 367 -2.06 25.68 3.50
C LEU A 367 -1.71 25.21 2.07
N ILE A 368 -1.92 23.92 1.76
CA ILE A 368 -1.71 23.36 0.41
C ILE A 368 -2.60 24.07 -0.62
N SER A 369 -3.87 24.30 -0.30
CA SER A 369 -4.80 24.99 -1.21
C SER A 369 -4.31 26.40 -1.55
N LYS A 370 -3.86 27.18 -0.54
CA LYS A 370 -3.34 28.53 -0.76
C LYS A 370 -2.00 28.52 -1.50
N LEU A 371 -1.12 27.55 -1.22
CA LEU A 371 0.13 27.37 -1.95
C LEU A 371 -0.12 27.06 -3.44
N SER A 372 -1.05 26.16 -3.74
CA SER A 372 -1.41 25.85 -5.13
C SER A 372 -2.07 27.05 -5.82
N ALA A 373 -2.90 27.83 -5.12
CA ALA A 373 -3.52 29.02 -5.69
C ALA A 373 -2.47 30.08 -6.07
N TRP A 374 -1.52 30.36 -5.17
CA TRP A 374 -0.42 31.28 -5.45
C TRP A 374 0.44 30.80 -6.63
N SER A 375 0.79 29.51 -6.65
CA SER A 375 1.56 28.89 -7.74
C SER A 375 0.81 28.94 -9.07
N GLN A 376 -0.51 28.77 -9.07
CA GLN A 376 -1.31 28.88 -10.28
C GLN A 376 -1.30 30.32 -10.82
N GLU A 377 -1.39 31.32 -9.93
CA GLU A 377 -1.40 32.74 -10.29
C GLU A 377 -0.03 33.23 -10.79
N HIS A 378 1.06 32.84 -10.12
CA HIS A 378 2.40 33.38 -10.38
C HIS A 378 3.24 32.51 -11.31
N CYS A 379 2.94 31.22 -11.41
CA CYS A 379 3.74 30.23 -12.14
C CYS A 379 2.92 29.43 -13.16
N SER A 380 1.60 29.60 -13.23
CA SER A 380 0.69 28.78 -14.05
C SER A 380 0.75 27.27 -13.74
N VAL A 381 1.12 26.91 -12.51
CA VAL A 381 1.22 25.51 -12.07
C VAL A 381 0.26 25.24 -10.92
N SER A 382 -0.62 24.26 -11.07
CA SER A 382 -1.47 23.73 -10.00
C SER A 382 -0.99 22.36 -9.52
N PHE A 383 -1.21 22.09 -8.23
CA PHE A 383 -0.87 20.82 -7.62
C PHE A 383 -1.79 20.50 -6.44
N GLY A 384 -1.95 19.21 -6.14
CA GLY A 384 -2.71 18.75 -4.98
C GLY A 384 -1.88 17.86 -4.06
N VAL A 385 -2.53 17.36 -3.01
CA VAL A 385 -1.95 16.44 -2.00
C VAL A 385 -1.17 15.30 -2.64
N MET A 386 -1.79 14.56 -3.57
CA MET A 386 -1.14 13.41 -4.23
C MET A 386 0.02 13.82 -5.14
N THR A 387 -0.03 15.00 -5.76
CA THR A 387 1.08 15.52 -6.58
C THR A 387 2.30 15.81 -5.71
N ILE A 388 2.08 16.39 -4.52
CA ILE A 388 3.17 16.65 -3.58
C ILE A 388 3.74 15.33 -3.04
N ALA A 389 2.87 14.40 -2.64
CA ALA A 389 3.28 13.08 -2.17
C ALA A 389 4.09 12.29 -3.23
N ALA A 390 3.80 12.51 -4.52
CA ALA A 390 4.55 11.90 -5.61
C ALA A 390 6.00 12.42 -5.70
N GLU A 391 6.24 13.67 -5.35
CA GLU A 391 7.56 14.31 -5.50
C GLU A 391 8.45 14.20 -4.26
N ILE A 392 7.92 13.85 -3.10
CA ILE A 392 8.69 13.67 -1.86
C ILE A 392 9.73 12.55 -2.03
N LYS A 393 10.94 12.79 -1.55
CA LYS A 393 12.02 11.81 -1.47
C LYS A 393 12.09 11.17 -0.09
N LEU A 394 12.67 9.97 0.00
CA LEU A 394 12.78 9.22 1.26
C LEU A 394 13.45 10.02 2.40
N ASN A 395 14.47 10.82 2.08
CA ASN A 395 15.19 11.66 3.06
C ASN A 395 14.42 12.93 3.48
N GLU A 396 13.33 13.26 2.80
CA GLU A 396 12.44 14.38 3.12
C GLU A 396 11.20 13.92 3.89
N LEU A 397 10.98 12.61 4.00
CA LEU A 397 9.84 12.05 4.73
C LEU A 397 10.10 12.16 6.24
N ASP A 398 9.08 12.59 6.98
CA ASP A 398 9.17 12.73 8.43
C ASP A 398 9.36 11.35 9.10
N LYS A 399 10.19 11.31 10.15
CA LYS A 399 10.51 10.08 10.88
C LYS A 399 9.27 9.43 11.47
N GLU A 400 8.28 10.22 11.87
CA GLU A 400 7.02 9.69 12.41
C GLU A 400 6.26 8.88 11.36
N VAL A 401 6.15 9.40 10.13
CA VAL A 401 5.48 8.69 9.02
C VAL A 401 6.21 7.38 8.72
N VAL A 402 7.55 7.42 8.63
CA VAL A 402 8.37 6.22 8.44
C VAL A 402 8.13 5.21 9.56
N ASN A 403 8.09 5.68 10.81
CA ASN A 403 7.89 4.83 11.97
C ASN A 403 6.53 4.13 11.97
N VAL A 404 5.45 4.88 11.69
CA VAL A 404 4.09 4.33 11.59
C VAL A 404 4.01 3.27 10.50
N LEU A 405 4.54 3.57 9.31
CA LEU A 405 4.55 2.63 8.20
C LEU A 405 5.37 1.38 8.51
N THR A 406 6.50 1.52 9.20
CA THR A 406 7.36 0.40 9.60
C THR A 406 6.64 -0.54 10.56
N HIS A 407 5.95 0.01 11.57
CA HIS A 407 5.17 -0.80 12.50
C HIS A 407 4.05 -1.56 11.81
N ILE A 408 3.34 -0.92 10.87
CA ILE A 408 2.29 -1.58 10.09
C ILE A 408 2.87 -2.64 9.14
N GLU A 409 3.99 -2.34 8.47
CA GLU A 409 4.66 -3.27 7.54
C GLU A 409 5.13 -4.54 8.26
N GLU A 410 5.70 -4.39 9.46
CA GLU A 410 6.31 -5.45 10.26
C GLU A 410 5.34 -6.16 11.23
N CYS A 411 4.04 -5.84 11.22
CA CYS A 411 3.07 -6.33 12.23
C CYS A 411 3.48 -6.04 13.68
N ARG A 412 4.03 -4.85 13.98
CA ARG A 412 4.43 -4.48 15.35
C ARG A 412 3.43 -3.53 16.00
N VAL A 413 3.32 -3.61 17.32
CA VAL A 413 2.53 -2.68 18.15
C VAL A 413 3.18 -1.29 18.17
N PHE A 414 2.38 -0.23 18.19
CA PHE A 414 2.96 1.13 18.29
C PHE A 414 3.58 1.34 19.68
N ASN A 415 4.83 1.79 19.71
CA ASN A 415 5.51 2.20 20.93
C ASN A 415 5.17 3.68 21.18
N TYR A 416 4.55 3.98 22.33
CA TYR A 416 4.26 5.35 22.79
C TYR A 416 5.27 5.81 23.82
#